data_AF-A0A535R151-F1
#
_entry.id   AF-A0A535R151-F1
#
_cell.length_a   1.000
_cell.length_b   1.000
_cell.length_c   1.000
_cell.angle_alpha   90.00
_cell.angle_beta   90.00
_cell.angle_gamma   90.00
#
_symmetry.space_group_name_H-M   'P 1'
#
loop_
_entity.id
_entity.type
_entity.pdbx_description
1 polymer ?
#
loop_
_entity_poly.entity_id
_entity_poly.type
_entity_poly.pdbx_seq_one_letter_code
_entity_poly.pdbx_strand_id
1 'polypeptide(L)'
;MNAPGAWTASTGAGVLIADIDTGADFNHPDLAHKLVPGGRFTRCDGTLQATDQASVQDDVGHGTMTTGLMVADTNNGVGIAAVAPDAKALILKVIDKAGKGCDPDVAAAIKYAVTRGAKVINISLGSDIPLAPLLAGSGIPDAVRAAAQSGAAVALAAGNNSLPFSDYDSVTDVALIAGALGPDASIAPYSTSGSGVNIYAPGGDSGQSTSGPHAKGQVLSTAITNGGYKAEQGTSFAAPHVAGVLALLLACGLNASQARQRILATARTSGGTPRLDAAAAVHGAGHC
;
A
#
# COMPACT_ATOMS: atom_id res chain seq x y z
N MET A 1 14.04 -5.56 0.03
CA MET A 1 13.41 -4.83 1.16
C MET A 1 13.76 -5.35 2.55
N ASN A 2 14.24 -6.58 2.76
CA ASN A 2 14.76 -7.05 4.07
C ASN A 2 13.76 -7.02 5.25
N ALA A 3 12.44 -7.13 5.03
CA ALA A 3 11.44 -7.07 6.10
C ALA A 3 11.69 -8.03 7.31
N PRO A 4 12.15 -9.29 7.14
CA PRO A 4 12.47 -10.15 8.29
C PRO A 4 13.57 -9.62 9.20
N GLY A 5 14.48 -8.78 8.68
CA GLY A 5 15.51 -8.12 9.50
C GLY A 5 15.01 -6.87 10.23
N ALA A 6 13.79 -6.41 9.95
CA ALA A 6 13.15 -5.30 10.65
C ALA A 6 12.32 -5.77 11.86
N TRP A 7 11.75 -6.99 11.79
CA TRP A 7 10.93 -7.57 12.86
C TRP A 7 11.67 -7.84 14.18
N THR A 8 13.01 -7.76 14.18
CA THR A 8 13.82 -7.77 15.41
C THR A 8 13.70 -6.47 16.22
N ALA A 9 13.26 -5.38 15.59
CA ALA A 9 13.04 -4.08 16.22
C ALA A 9 11.55 -3.68 16.23
N SER A 10 10.80 -3.95 15.14
CA SER A 10 9.38 -3.61 15.05
C SER A 10 8.62 -4.51 14.06
N THR A 11 7.40 -4.90 14.47
CA THR A 11 6.41 -5.66 13.70
C THR A 11 5.19 -4.82 13.30
N GLY A 12 5.17 -3.51 13.61
CA GLY A 12 4.04 -2.61 13.31
C GLY A 12 2.94 -2.58 14.37
N ALA A 13 3.18 -3.15 15.55
CA ALA A 13 2.23 -3.23 16.65
C ALA A 13 1.59 -1.87 17.00
N GLY A 14 0.25 -1.86 17.15
CA GLY A 14 -0.49 -0.64 17.51
C GLY A 14 -0.58 0.41 16.39
N VAL A 15 -0.31 0.03 15.13
CA VAL A 15 -0.56 0.86 13.95
C VAL A 15 -1.79 0.37 13.19
N LEU A 16 -2.67 1.32 12.86
CA LEU A 16 -3.78 1.12 11.94
C LEU A 16 -3.40 1.70 10.59
N ILE A 17 -3.38 0.86 9.56
CA ILE A 17 -3.14 1.22 8.16
C ILE A 17 -4.49 1.25 7.45
N ALA A 18 -4.87 2.33 6.79
CA ALA A 18 -6.04 2.32 5.92
C ALA A 18 -5.67 1.76 4.55
N ASP A 19 -6.45 0.80 4.04
CA ASP A 19 -6.34 0.32 2.67
C ASP A 19 -7.51 0.89 1.85
N ILE A 20 -7.19 1.75 0.89
CA ILE A 20 -8.14 2.47 0.03
C ILE A 20 -8.18 1.77 -1.33
N ASP A 21 -9.07 0.79 -1.47
CA ASP A 21 -9.08 -0.16 -2.59
C ASP A 21 -10.49 -0.75 -2.86
N THR A 22 -10.57 -2.00 -3.31
CA THR A 22 -11.75 -2.79 -3.66
C THR A 22 -12.42 -3.47 -2.46
N GLY A 23 -11.86 -3.35 -1.25
CA GLY A 23 -12.31 -4.05 -0.04
C GLY A 23 -11.26 -5.04 0.45
N ALA A 24 -11.62 -5.97 1.33
CA ALA A 24 -10.78 -7.12 1.66
C ALA A 24 -11.66 -8.32 2.07
N ASP A 25 -11.17 -9.55 1.92
CA ASP A 25 -11.88 -10.73 2.41
C ASP A 25 -11.62 -10.98 3.90
N PHE A 26 -12.65 -10.74 4.70
CA PHE A 26 -12.63 -10.95 6.15
C PHE A 26 -12.67 -12.44 6.55
N ASN A 27 -12.93 -13.34 5.61
CA ASN A 27 -12.95 -14.80 5.83
C ASN A 27 -11.61 -15.46 5.45
N HIS A 28 -10.68 -14.72 4.85
CA HIS A 28 -9.39 -15.23 4.43
C HIS A 28 -8.54 -15.63 5.65
N PRO A 29 -7.95 -16.85 5.71
CA PRO A 29 -7.30 -17.37 6.91
C PRO A 29 -6.17 -16.47 7.43
N ASP A 30 -5.29 -15.98 6.55
CA ASP A 30 -4.21 -15.04 6.91
C ASP A 30 -4.68 -13.62 7.31
N LEU A 31 -5.97 -13.28 7.12
CA LEU A 31 -6.49 -11.92 7.35
C LEU A 31 -7.55 -11.82 8.46
N ALA A 32 -8.22 -12.91 8.81
CA ALA A 32 -9.43 -12.93 9.65
C ALA A 32 -9.31 -12.22 11.02
N HIS A 33 -8.09 -12.00 11.52
CA HIS A 33 -7.83 -11.28 12.77
C HIS A 33 -7.10 -9.94 12.59
N LYS A 34 -6.82 -9.52 11.36
CA LYS A 34 -6.09 -8.29 11.01
C LYS A 34 -7.00 -7.12 10.63
N LEU A 35 -8.20 -7.41 10.14
CA LEU A 35 -9.04 -6.42 9.48
C LEU A 35 -9.94 -5.65 10.48
N VAL A 36 -10.23 -4.41 10.15
CA VAL A 36 -11.14 -3.51 10.84
C VAL A 36 -12.08 -2.91 9.78
N PRO A 37 -13.42 -3.07 9.91
CA PRO A 37 -14.33 -2.49 8.93
C PRO A 37 -14.29 -0.96 9.00
N GLY A 38 -13.96 -0.35 7.86
CA GLY A 38 -13.84 1.09 7.70
C GLY A 38 -15.13 1.68 7.17
N GLY A 39 -15.30 1.68 5.84
CA GLY A 39 -16.47 2.24 5.17
C GLY A 39 -16.44 2.11 3.66
N ARG A 40 -17.62 2.19 3.03
CA ARG A 40 -17.78 2.11 1.57
C ARG A 40 -18.15 3.45 0.95
N PHE A 41 -17.40 3.85 -0.07
CA PHE A 41 -17.59 5.04 -0.89
C PHE A 41 -17.57 4.61 -2.37
N THR A 42 -18.71 4.17 -2.91
CA THR A 42 -18.82 3.68 -4.30
C THR A 42 -20.05 4.27 -5.00
N ARG A 43 -20.10 5.60 -5.12
CA ARG A 43 -21.23 6.37 -5.71
C ARG A 43 -20.79 7.53 -6.59
N CYS A 44 -19.51 7.92 -6.58
CA CYS A 44 -18.97 9.09 -7.25
C CYS A 44 -19.49 10.43 -6.70
N ASP A 45 -19.85 10.46 -5.41
CA ASP A 45 -20.44 11.62 -4.72
C ASP A 45 -19.75 11.95 -3.38
N GLY A 46 -18.73 11.17 -2.97
CA GLY A 46 -18.04 11.32 -1.70
C GLY A 46 -18.82 10.83 -0.48
N THR A 47 -19.99 10.20 -0.66
CA THR A 47 -20.83 9.76 0.47
C THR A 47 -20.37 8.45 1.07
N LEU A 48 -20.25 8.44 2.40
CA LEU A 48 -20.10 7.22 3.19
C LEU A 48 -21.43 6.46 3.20
N GLN A 49 -21.48 5.27 2.59
CA GLN A 49 -22.73 4.54 2.39
C GLN A 49 -23.04 3.53 3.49
N ALA A 50 -22.00 2.96 4.10
CA ALA A 50 -22.06 1.93 5.13
C ALA A 50 -20.67 1.74 5.77
N THR A 51 -20.61 1.13 6.95
CA THR A 51 -19.39 0.92 7.77
C THR A 51 -19.27 -0.48 8.36
N ASP A 52 -20.19 -1.39 8.03
CA ASP A 52 -20.17 -2.79 8.46
C ASP A 52 -19.24 -3.65 7.57
N GLN A 53 -18.89 -4.84 8.07
CA GLN A 53 -18.01 -5.79 7.37
C GLN A 53 -18.52 -6.19 5.98
N ALA A 54 -19.82 -6.47 5.82
CA ALA A 54 -20.35 -6.90 4.53
C ALA A 54 -20.31 -5.77 3.48
N SER A 55 -20.36 -4.51 3.93
CA SER A 55 -20.20 -3.35 3.04
C SER A 55 -18.78 -3.12 2.52
N VAL A 56 -17.75 -3.70 3.16
CA VAL A 56 -16.33 -3.58 2.76
C VAL A 56 -15.67 -4.91 2.42
N GLN A 57 -16.45 -5.99 2.37
CA GLN A 57 -16.05 -7.28 1.81
C GLN A 57 -15.60 -7.08 0.35
N ASP A 58 -14.50 -7.73 -0.02
CA ASP A 58 -13.99 -7.68 -1.40
C ASP A 58 -14.85 -8.51 -2.37
N ASP A 59 -15.10 -7.94 -3.55
CA ASP A 59 -15.83 -8.53 -4.67
C ASP A 59 -15.08 -8.44 -6.01
N VAL A 60 -13.81 -7.97 -5.99
CA VAL A 60 -12.90 -7.88 -7.15
C VAL A 60 -11.60 -8.67 -6.91
N GLY A 61 -11.06 -8.61 -5.68
CA GLY A 61 -9.93 -9.41 -5.20
C GLY A 61 -8.62 -8.66 -5.04
N HIS A 62 -8.50 -7.43 -5.55
CA HIS A 62 -7.26 -6.65 -5.54
C HIS A 62 -6.91 -6.15 -4.13
N GLY A 63 -7.90 -5.66 -3.38
CA GLY A 63 -7.72 -5.10 -2.05
C GLY A 63 -7.40 -6.18 -1.02
N THR A 64 -7.95 -7.39 -1.20
CA THR A 64 -7.50 -8.58 -0.48
C THR A 64 -6.01 -8.86 -0.70
N MET A 65 -5.47 -8.64 -1.90
CA MET A 65 -4.04 -8.84 -2.18
C MET A 65 -3.16 -7.72 -1.59
N THR A 66 -3.58 -6.46 -1.65
CA THR A 66 -2.83 -5.32 -1.09
C THR A 66 -2.79 -5.38 0.43
N THR A 67 -3.92 -5.65 1.07
CA THR A 67 -4.03 -5.88 2.52
C THR A 67 -3.15 -7.04 2.98
N GLY A 68 -3.07 -8.13 2.22
CA GLY A 68 -2.17 -9.26 2.51
C GLY A 68 -0.72 -8.87 2.68
N LEU A 69 -0.17 -8.11 1.73
CA LEU A 69 1.24 -7.66 1.76
C LEU A 69 1.54 -6.74 2.95
N MET A 70 0.52 -6.01 3.45
CA MET A 70 0.68 -5.11 4.59
C MET A 70 0.63 -5.82 5.94
N VAL A 71 -0.40 -6.64 6.18
CA VAL A 71 -0.76 -7.09 7.54
C VAL A 71 -1.05 -8.58 7.72
N ALA A 72 -0.98 -9.44 6.69
CA ALA A 72 -1.24 -10.89 6.85
C ALA A 72 -0.50 -11.55 8.04
N ASP A 73 -1.19 -12.47 8.72
CA ASP A 73 -0.62 -13.27 9.81
C ASP A 73 0.67 -13.96 9.34
N THR A 74 1.73 -13.83 10.13
CA THR A 74 3.09 -14.21 9.77
C THR A 74 3.66 -15.15 10.83
N ASN A 75 4.42 -16.16 10.41
CA ASN A 75 4.87 -17.28 11.25
C ASN A 75 3.73 -18.17 11.82
N ASN A 76 2.53 -18.09 11.25
CA ASN A 76 1.37 -18.94 11.56
C ASN A 76 1.45 -20.35 10.94
N GLY A 77 2.38 -20.57 9.98
CA GLY A 77 2.52 -21.83 9.23
C GLY A 77 1.59 -21.95 8.01
N VAL A 78 0.95 -20.85 7.60
CA VAL A 78 0.02 -20.75 6.47
C VAL A 78 0.56 -19.68 5.50
N GLY A 79 0.19 -19.80 4.21
CA GLY A 79 0.19 -18.67 3.28
C GLY A 79 1.49 -17.88 3.11
N ILE A 80 1.45 -16.60 3.48
CA ILE A 80 2.50 -15.61 3.19
C ILE A 80 3.08 -14.97 4.46
N ALA A 81 4.03 -14.05 4.29
CA ALA A 81 4.51 -13.17 5.36
C ALA A 81 4.35 -11.71 4.94
N ALA A 82 3.77 -10.89 5.81
CA ALA A 82 3.50 -9.48 5.57
C ALA A 82 4.60 -8.57 6.10
N VAL A 83 4.64 -7.32 5.63
CA VAL A 83 5.67 -6.37 6.09
C VAL A 83 5.48 -5.96 7.54
N ALA A 84 4.24 -5.71 7.98
CA ALA A 84 3.89 -5.22 9.32
C ALA A 84 2.88 -6.15 10.01
N PRO A 85 3.30 -7.36 10.45
CA PRO A 85 2.38 -8.42 10.87
C PRO A 85 1.57 -8.14 12.15
N ASP A 86 1.97 -7.19 13.00
CA ASP A 86 1.21 -6.79 14.19
C ASP A 86 0.41 -5.48 13.98
N ALA A 87 0.43 -4.92 12.78
CA ALA A 87 -0.48 -3.84 12.39
C ALA A 87 -1.89 -4.37 12.08
N LYS A 88 -2.86 -3.45 11.98
CA LYS A 88 -4.26 -3.72 11.59
C LYS A 88 -4.60 -2.97 10.32
N ALA A 89 -5.45 -3.53 9.47
CA ALA A 89 -5.93 -2.87 8.25
C ALA A 89 -7.36 -2.32 8.43
N LEU A 90 -7.55 -1.00 8.25
CA LEU A 90 -8.84 -0.33 8.15
C LEU A 90 -9.30 -0.36 6.69
N ILE A 91 -10.33 -1.14 6.39
CA ILE A 91 -10.72 -1.41 5.00
C ILE A 91 -11.68 -0.33 4.48
N LEU A 92 -11.29 0.37 3.43
CA LEU A 92 -12.05 1.44 2.78
C LEU A 92 -12.31 1.08 1.32
N LYS A 93 -13.52 0.56 1.04
CA LYS A 93 -13.95 0.14 -0.30
C LYS A 93 -14.36 1.36 -1.11
N VAL A 94 -13.50 1.79 -2.04
CA VAL A 94 -13.72 2.91 -2.97
C VAL A 94 -13.94 2.48 -4.42
N ILE A 95 -13.72 1.20 -4.73
CA ILE A 95 -13.96 0.60 -6.03
C ILE A 95 -15.13 -0.38 -5.92
N ASP A 96 -16.08 -0.31 -6.87
CA ASP A 96 -17.22 -1.25 -6.93
C ASP A 96 -16.88 -2.57 -7.63
N LYS A 97 -17.82 -3.53 -7.57
CA LYS A 97 -17.72 -4.86 -8.21
C LYS A 97 -17.58 -4.85 -9.74
N ALA A 98 -17.75 -3.71 -10.39
CA ALA A 98 -17.52 -3.55 -11.83
C ALA A 98 -16.14 -2.93 -12.14
N GLY A 99 -15.28 -2.77 -11.11
CA GLY A 99 -13.97 -2.14 -11.23
C GLY A 99 -14.04 -0.62 -11.33
N LYS A 100 -15.17 0.02 -10.97
CA LYS A 100 -15.32 1.47 -11.07
C LYS A 100 -14.93 2.16 -9.76
N GLY A 101 -13.95 3.06 -9.84
CA GLY A 101 -13.64 4.08 -8.83
C GLY A 101 -14.02 5.49 -9.28
N CYS A 102 -13.99 6.45 -8.36
CA CYS A 102 -14.27 7.86 -8.62
C CYS A 102 -13.56 8.78 -7.62
N ASP A 103 -12.96 9.87 -8.09
CA ASP A 103 -12.12 10.76 -7.27
C ASP A 103 -12.76 11.33 -6.00
N PRO A 104 -14.04 11.78 -5.99
CA PRO A 104 -14.68 12.28 -4.77
C PRO A 104 -14.77 11.23 -3.67
N ASP A 105 -14.94 9.96 -4.04
CA ASP A 105 -15.04 8.83 -3.12
C ASP A 105 -13.67 8.51 -2.50
N VAL A 106 -12.60 8.54 -3.32
CA VAL A 106 -11.20 8.39 -2.85
C VAL A 106 -10.82 9.55 -1.92
N ALA A 107 -11.10 10.79 -2.32
CA ALA A 107 -10.82 11.98 -1.51
C ALA A 107 -11.61 12.03 -0.20
N ALA A 108 -12.82 11.45 -0.16
CA ALA A 108 -13.61 11.26 1.06
C ALA A 108 -13.02 10.14 1.94
N ALA A 109 -12.64 9.01 1.36
CA ALA A 109 -12.04 7.88 2.07
C ALA A 109 -10.71 8.27 2.75
N ILE A 110 -9.84 9.05 2.10
CA ILE A 110 -8.60 9.56 2.70
C ILE A 110 -8.89 10.39 3.96
N LYS A 111 -9.86 11.30 3.89
CA LYS A 111 -10.27 12.13 5.05
C LYS A 111 -10.88 11.28 6.16
N TYR A 112 -11.66 10.26 5.80
CA TYR A 112 -12.29 9.32 6.72
C TYR A 112 -11.28 8.37 7.41
N ALA A 113 -10.20 7.97 6.72
CA ALA A 113 -9.11 7.20 7.32
C ALA A 113 -8.52 7.91 8.54
N VAL A 114 -8.26 9.22 8.40
CA VAL A 114 -7.74 10.08 9.47
C VAL A 114 -8.73 10.16 10.65
N THR A 115 -10.01 10.40 10.41
CA THR A 115 -11.02 10.46 11.50
C THR A 115 -11.24 9.12 12.20
N ARG A 116 -10.90 8.01 11.54
CA ARG A 116 -10.88 6.65 12.12
C ARG A 116 -9.55 6.29 12.81
N GLY A 117 -8.58 7.21 12.88
CA GLY A 117 -7.30 7.01 13.56
C GLY A 117 -6.28 6.19 12.77
N ALA A 118 -6.43 6.09 11.44
CA ALA A 118 -5.40 5.48 10.60
C ALA A 118 -4.12 6.34 10.64
N LYS A 119 -3.02 5.72 11.05
CA LYS A 119 -1.69 6.32 11.14
C LYS A 119 -0.92 6.24 9.81
N VAL A 120 -1.27 5.26 8.97
CA VAL A 120 -0.75 5.08 7.62
C VAL A 120 -1.93 4.93 6.67
N ILE A 121 -1.81 5.42 5.44
CA ILE A 121 -2.80 5.26 4.37
C ILE A 121 -2.09 4.67 3.14
N ASN A 122 -2.57 3.51 2.69
CA ASN A 122 -2.19 2.88 1.43
C ASN A 122 -3.26 3.19 0.37
N ILE A 123 -2.81 3.63 -0.81
CA ILE A 123 -3.67 3.90 -1.96
C ILE A 123 -3.04 3.17 -3.16
N SER A 124 -3.52 1.95 -3.39
CA SER A 124 -3.01 1.06 -4.44
C SER A 124 -3.78 1.19 -5.76
N LEU A 125 -4.48 2.30 -5.94
CA LEU A 125 -5.26 2.58 -7.14
C LEU A 125 -4.33 2.98 -8.29
N GLY A 126 -4.34 2.17 -9.35
CA GLY A 126 -3.53 2.36 -10.55
C GLY A 126 -4.35 2.43 -11.84
N SER A 127 -3.68 2.66 -12.95
CA SER A 127 -4.25 2.95 -14.26
C SER A 127 -5.00 1.80 -14.96
N ASP A 128 -4.94 0.59 -14.41
CA ASP A 128 -5.77 -0.56 -14.82
C ASP A 128 -7.23 -0.41 -14.34
N ILE A 129 -7.46 0.44 -13.33
CA ILE A 129 -8.77 0.98 -12.98
C ILE A 129 -8.96 2.26 -13.83
N PRO A 130 -10.15 2.51 -14.43
CA PRO A 130 -10.40 3.67 -15.29
C PRO A 130 -10.58 5.00 -14.51
N LEU A 131 -9.65 5.27 -13.59
CA LEU A 131 -9.42 6.56 -12.96
C LEU A 131 -8.57 7.40 -13.93
N ALA A 132 -9.25 8.25 -14.70
CA ALA A 132 -8.61 9.33 -15.47
C ALA A 132 -7.74 10.18 -14.51
N PRO A 133 -6.63 10.80 -14.98
CA PRO A 133 -5.49 11.16 -14.13
C PRO A 133 -5.89 11.94 -12.86
N LEU A 134 -5.70 11.26 -11.72
CA LEU A 134 -6.12 11.57 -10.34
C LEU A 134 -5.66 12.92 -9.75
N LEU A 135 -5.14 13.84 -10.56
CA LEU A 135 -4.03 14.71 -10.16
C LEU A 135 -4.30 16.20 -10.46
N ALA A 136 -5.10 16.51 -11.49
CA ALA A 136 -5.56 17.87 -11.79
C ALA A 136 -7.06 18.04 -11.51
N GLY A 137 -7.41 18.54 -10.31
CA GLY A 137 -8.80 18.91 -9.94
C GLY A 137 -9.61 17.83 -9.21
N SER A 138 -9.04 16.64 -9.00
CA SER A 138 -9.65 15.49 -8.29
C SER A 138 -9.97 15.73 -6.80
N GLY A 139 -9.31 16.70 -6.17
CA GLY A 139 -9.30 16.89 -4.71
C GLY A 139 -8.49 15.85 -3.93
N ILE A 140 -7.89 14.85 -4.60
CA ILE A 140 -7.07 13.81 -3.96
C ILE A 140 -5.72 14.36 -3.45
N PRO A 141 -4.95 15.17 -4.22
CA PRO A 141 -3.73 15.80 -3.70
C PRO A 141 -3.97 16.64 -2.43
N ASP A 142 -5.10 17.34 -2.35
CA ASP A 142 -5.47 18.10 -1.15
C ASP A 142 -5.87 17.20 0.02
N ALA A 143 -6.56 16.09 -0.25
CA ALA A 143 -6.86 15.08 0.78
C ALA A 143 -5.58 14.43 1.32
N VAL A 144 -4.61 14.12 0.46
CA VAL A 144 -3.29 13.58 0.85
C VAL A 144 -2.52 14.61 1.69
N ARG A 145 -2.45 15.88 1.26
CA ARG A 145 -1.82 16.96 2.04
C ARG A 145 -2.50 17.15 3.40
N ALA A 146 -3.83 17.16 3.45
CA ALA A 146 -4.59 17.29 4.70
C ALA A 146 -4.38 16.09 5.66
N ALA A 147 -4.25 14.87 5.13
CA ALA A 147 -3.96 13.68 5.93
C ALA A 147 -2.54 13.72 6.52
N ALA A 148 -1.55 14.13 5.73
CA ALA A 148 -0.18 14.32 6.20
C ALA A 148 -0.06 15.45 7.24
N GLN A 149 -0.77 16.56 7.05
CA GLN A 149 -0.88 17.64 8.04
C GLN A 149 -1.58 17.17 9.34
N SER A 150 -2.47 16.18 9.24
CA SER A 150 -3.11 15.52 10.38
C SER A 150 -2.26 14.41 11.02
N GLY A 151 -1.03 14.20 10.53
CA GLY A 151 -0.06 13.26 11.08
C GLY A 151 -0.10 11.83 10.53
N ALA A 152 -0.90 11.55 9.49
CA ALA A 152 -0.91 10.25 8.83
C ALA A 152 0.19 10.15 7.75
N ALA A 153 0.89 9.02 7.67
CA ALA A 153 1.83 8.74 6.58
C ALA A 153 1.08 8.18 5.36
N VAL A 154 1.51 8.49 4.13
CA VAL A 154 0.80 8.09 2.91
C VAL A 154 1.73 7.36 1.94
N ALA A 155 1.28 6.22 1.43
CA ALA A 155 1.89 5.46 0.34
C ALA A 155 0.92 5.41 -0.86
N LEU A 156 1.43 5.72 -2.05
CA LEU A 156 0.70 5.82 -3.32
C LEU A 156 1.33 4.86 -4.35
N ALA A 157 0.53 4.20 -5.18
CA ALA A 157 1.02 3.53 -6.38
C ALA A 157 1.40 4.54 -7.48
N ALA A 158 2.56 4.37 -8.12
CA ALA A 158 2.99 5.28 -9.20
C ALA A 158 2.18 5.14 -10.51
N GLY A 159 1.50 4.01 -10.73
CA GLY A 159 0.78 3.67 -11.97
C GLY A 159 1.55 2.71 -12.89
N ASN A 160 0.83 2.09 -13.83
CA ASN A 160 1.33 0.95 -14.61
C ASN A 160 1.40 1.23 -16.14
N ASN A 161 1.46 2.50 -16.53
CA ASN A 161 1.36 2.95 -17.93
C ASN A 161 2.72 3.25 -18.61
N SER A 162 3.86 3.00 -17.96
CA SER A 162 5.21 3.35 -18.45
C SER A 162 5.41 4.82 -18.85
N LEU A 163 4.53 5.74 -18.43
CA LEU A 163 4.59 7.16 -18.80
C LEU A 163 5.62 7.92 -17.94
N PRO A 164 6.41 8.84 -18.53
CA PRO A 164 7.38 9.67 -17.78
C PRO A 164 6.74 10.85 -17.02
N PHE A 165 5.41 10.86 -16.86
CA PHE A 165 4.65 11.93 -16.22
C PHE A 165 3.94 11.41 -14.97
N SER A 166 4.62 11.52 -13.84
CA SER A 166 4.05 11.42 -12.51
C SER A 166 3.56 12.80 -12.06
N ASP A 167 2.28 13.12 -12.24
CA ASP A 167 1.65 14.38 -11.76
C ASP A 167 1.43 14.36 -10.22
N TYR A 168 2.38 13.73 -9.51
CA TYR A 168 2.44 13.60 -8.06
C TYR A 168 3.43 14.58 -7.41
N ASP A 169 4.13 15.42 -8.20
CA ASP A 169 5.11 16.40 -7.71
C ASP A 169 4.54 17.21 -6.52
N SER A 170 3.27 17.63 -6.60
CA SER A 170 2.57 18.40 -5.56
C SER A 170 2.29 17.64 -4.25
N VAL A 171 2.60 16.34 -4.16
CA VAL A 171 2.51 15.52 -2.94
C VAL A 171 3.83 14.80 -2.60
N THR A 172 4.91 14.99 -3.34
CA THR A 172 6.24 14.40 -3.02
C THR A 172 6.81 14.87 -1.69
N ASP A 173 6.41 16.06 -1.25
CA ASP A 173 6.77 16.70 0.01
C ASP A 173 5.98 16.16 1.22
N VAL A 174 4.92 15.38 0.98
CA VAL A 174 4.06 14.76 2.02
C VAL A 174 4.04 13.23 1.98
N ALA A 175 4.07 12.60 0.80
CA ALA A 175 3.81 11.16 0.60
C ALA A 175 5.01 10.38 0.03
N LEU A 176 4.91 9.04 0.04
CA LEU A 176 5.76 8.13 -0.71
C LEU A 176 5.02 7.60 -1.94
N ILE A 177 5.64 7.73 -3.12
CA ILE A 177 5.09 7.29 -4.40
C ILE A 177 5.93 6.10 -4.87
N ALA A 178 5.32 4.93 -4.86
CA ALA A 178 5.98 3.64 -5.03
C ALA A 178 6.03 3.20 -6.50
N GLY A 179 7.23 3.23 -7.07
CA GLY A 179 7.55 2.52 -8.31
C GLY A 179 7.78 1.02 -8.08
N ALA A 180 7.55 0.22 -9.10
CA ALA A 180 7.65 -1.24 -9.02
C ALA A 180 9.04 -1.76 -9.43
N LEU A 181 9.57 -2.70 -8.64
CA LEU A 181 10.77 -3.48 -8.97
C LEU A 181 10.41 -4.91 -9.34
N GLY A 182 11.12 -5.45 -10.33
CA GLY A 182 11.17 -6.89 -10.61
C GLY A 182 12.10 -7.66 -9.66
N PRO A 183 12.13 -9.01 -9.73
CA PRO A 183 13.01 -9.88 -8.95
C PRO A 183 14.52 -9.54 -8.99
N ASP A 184 15.06 -9.10 -10.13
CA ASP A 184 16.46 -8.66 -10.27
C ASP A 184 16.73 -7.25 -9.67
N ALA A 185 15.68 -6.63 -9.14
CA ALA A 185 15.62 -5.27 -8.63
C ALA A 185 15.90 -4.15 -9.66
N SER A 186 15.76 -4.43 -10.95
CA SER A 186 15.48 -3.41 -11.97
C SER A 186 14.05 -2.85 -11.81
N ILE A 187 13.79 -1.70 -12.43
CA ILE A 187 12.44 -1.11 -12.49
C ILE A 187 11.61 -1.94 -13.48
N ALA A 188 10.46 -2.44 -13.04
CA ALA A 188 9.59 -3.27 -13.87
C ALA A 188 9.07 -2.46 -15.08
N PRO A 189 8.98 -3.04 -16.30
CA PRO A 189 8.80 -2.29 -17.54
C PRO A 189 7.46 -1.53 -17.66
N TYR A 190 6.44 -1.94 -16.91
CA TYR A 190 5.15 -1.25 -16.82
C TYR A 190 5.16 -0.06 -15.85
N SER A 191 6.13 0.03 -14.92
CA SER A 191 6.13 1.03 -13.86
C SER A 191 6.21 2.43 -14.45
N THR A 192 5.25 3.30 -14.08
CA THR A 192 5.45 4.74 -14.16
C THR A 192 6.77 5.10 -13.46
N SER A 193 7.51 6.03 -14.05
CA SER A 193 8.72 6.64 -13.52
C SER A 193 8.72 8.13 -13.86
N GLY A 194 9.42 8.96 -13.08
CA GLY A 194 9.36 10.41 -13.24
C GLY A 194 9.79 11.15 -11.97
N SER A 195 9.70 12.49 -12.00
CA SER A 195 10.05 13.39 -10.90
C SER A 195 9.35 13.07 -9.58
N GLY A 196 8.11 12.57 -9.66
CA GLY A 196 7.24 12.29 -8.53
C GLY A 196 7.44 10.92 -7.89
N VAL A 197 8.16 9.98 -8.53
CA VAL A 197 8.37 8.62 -7.99
C VAL A 197 9.60 8.61 -7.08
N ASN A 198 9.37 8.69 -5.77
CA ASN A 198 10.43 8.92 -4.78
C ASN A 198 10.92 7.66 -4.02
N ILE A 199 10.27 6.50 -4.19
CA ILE A 199 10.73 5.21 -3.64
C ILE A 199 10.34 4.06 -4.58
N TYR A 200 11.15 2.99 -4.62
CA TYR A 200 10.86 1.78 -5.39
C TYR A 200 10.83 0.54 -4.49
N ALA A 201 9.79 -0.29 -4.63
CA ALA A 201 9.56 -1.47 -3.81
C ALA A 201 9.18 -2.70 -4.68
N PRO A 202 9.17 -3.94 -4.15
CA PRO A 202 8.83 -5.11 -4.95
C PRO A 202 7.40 -5.00 -5.50
N GLY A 203 7.28 -4.95 -6.82
CA GLY A 203 6.00 -4.95 -7.54
C GLY A 203 5.85 -6.13 -8.50
N GLY A 204 6.93 -6.85 -8.78
CA GLY A 204 6.96 -8.05 -9.63
C GLY A 204 7.12 -7.75 -11.12
N ASP A 205 7.63 -8.72 -11.87
CA ASP A 205 7.80 -8.62 -13.32
C ASP A 205 7.68 -10.01 -13.98
N SER A 206 6.62 -10.22 -14.75
CA SER A 206 6.34 -11.46 -15.48
C SER A 206 7.36 -11.81 -16.57
N GLY A 207 8.23 -10.87 -16.97
CA GLY A 207 9.38 -11.14 -17.82
C GLY A 207 10.54 -11.83 -17.08
N GLN A 208 10.56 -11.82 -15.75
CA GLN A 208 11.68 -12.25 -14.92
C GLN A 208 11.37 -13.54 -14.16
N SER A 209 11.56 -14.69 -14.81
CA SER A 209 11.39 -15.99 -14.16
C SER A 209 12.37 -16.19 -12.98
N THR A 210 11.87 -16.78 -11.88
CA THR A 210 12.66 -17.08 -10.66
C THR A 210 12.55 -18.55 -10.27
N SER A 211 13.23 -18.94 -9.18
CA SER A 211 12.92 -20.18 -8.45
C SER A 211 11.87 -19.94 -7.35
N GLY A 212 11.28 -21.03 -6.84
CA GLY A 212 10.33 -21.00 -5.72
C GLY A 212 8.88 -20.66 -6.12
N PRO A 213 8.01 -20.31 -5.16
CA PRO A 213 6.58 -20.05 -5.42
C PRO A 213 6.34 -18.79 -6.28
N HIS A 214 7.34 -17.91 -6.40
CA HIS A 214 7.32 -16.73 -7.25
C HIS A 214 7.84 -16.99 -8.68
N ALA A 215 7.90 -18.24 -9.15
CA ALA A 215 8.63 -18.62 -10.38
C ALA A 215 8.35 -17.80 -11.66
N LYS A 216 7.22 -17.08 -11.74
CA LYS A 216 6.88 -16.13 -12.81
C LYS A 216 7.29 -14.67 -12.51
N GLY A 217 8.17 -14.40 -11.55
CA GLY A 217 8.59 -13.05 -11.14
C GLY A 217 7.53 -12.18 -10.47
N GLN A 218 6.31 -12.69 -10.27
CA GLN A 218 5.16 -11.99 -9.70
C GLN A 218 5.15 -12.04 -8.16
N VAL A 219 4.51 -11.03 -7.53
CA VAL A 219 4.30 -10.94 -6.09
C VAL A 219 3.12 -11.83 -5.69
N LEU A 220 3.38 -12.84 -4.84
CA LEU A 220 2.36 -13.71 -4.26
C LEU A 220 1.66 -13.00 -3.10
N SER A 221 0.32 -13.01 -3.07
CA SER A 221 -0.48 -12.52 -1.95
C SER A 221 -1.77 -13.33 -1.75
N THR A 222 -2.50 -13.00 -0.69
CA THR A 222 -3.83 -13.52 -0.30
C THR A 222 -4.90 -13.24 -1.37
N ALA A 223 -5.85 -14.16 -1.57
CA ALA A 223 -6.86 -14.05 -2.63
C ALA A 223 -8.24 -14.60 -2.23
N ILE A 224 -9.30 -13.92 -2.69
CA ILE A 224 -10.71 -14.19 -2.34
C ILE A 224 -11.22 -15.60 -2.69
N THR A 225 -10.52 -16.32 -3.56
CA THR A 225 -10.92 -17.66 -3.99
C THR A 225 -10.50 -18.71 -2.95
N ASN A 226 -11.47 -19.17 -2.14
CA ASN A 226 -11.33 -20.25 -1.17
C ASN A 226 -10.24 -20.03 -0.09
N GLY A 227 -9.94 -18.77 0.26
CA GLY A 227 -8.82 -18.45 1.18
C GLY A 227 -7.45 -18.83 0.62
N GLY A 228 -7.32 -18.84 -0.71
CA GLY A 228 -6.12 -19.22 -1.43
C GLY A 228 -5.21 -18.04 -1.76
N TYR A 229 -4.21 -18.27 -2.62
CA TYR A 229 -3.15 -17.30 -2.92
C TYR A 229 -2.99 -17.14 -4.42
N LYS A 230 -2.67 -15.92 -4.86
CA LYS A 230 -2.45 -15.58 -6.27
C LYS A 230 -1.20 -14.72 -6.41
N ALA A 231 -0.43 -14.96 -7.47
CA ALA A 231 0.68 -14.11 -7.84
C ALA A 231 0.23 -13.09 -8.90
N GLU A 232 0.53 -11.81 -8.66
CA GLU A 232 0.22 -10.68 -9.55
C GLU A 232 1.38 -9.67 -9.60
N GLN A 233 1.23 -8.62 -10.40
CA GLN A 233 2.22 -7.54 -10.47
C GLN A 233 1.59 -6.15 -10.63
N GLY A 234 2.31 -5.12 -10.18
CA GLY A 234 1.89 -3.74 -10.32
C GLY A 234 2.59 -2.80 -9.34
N THR A 235 2.53 -1.50 -9.60
CA THR A 235 2.87 -0.47 -8.59
C THR A 235 1.90 -0.49 -7.41
N SER A 236 0.68 -1.00 -7.62
CA SER A 236 -0.28 -1.37 -6.58
C SER A 236 0.21 -2.49 -5.64
N PHE A 237 1.16 -3.32 -6.07
CA PHE A 237 1.82 -4.32 -5.21
C PHE A 237 3.09 -3.75 -4.56
N ALA A 238 3.64 -2.65 -5.08
CA ALA A 238 4.78 -1.93 -4.49
C ALA A 238 4.36 -0.99 -3.35
N ALA A 239 3.23 -0.27 -3.49
CA ALA A 239 2.68 0.63 -2.47
C ALA A 239 2.44 -0.03 -1.08
N PRO A 240 1.81 -1.21 -0.94
CA PRO A 240 1.57 -1.84 0.37
C PRO A 240 2.87 -2.23 1.07
N HIS A 241 3.93 -2.59 0.33
CA HIS A 241 5.25 -2.82 0.93
C HIS A 241 5.80 -1.55 1.59
N VAL A 242 5.58 -0.37 0.99
CA VAL A 242 5.96 0.93 1.56
C VAL A 242 5.09 1.30 2.77
N ALA A 243 3.77 1.09 2.67
CA ALA A 243 2.84 1.30 3.78
C ALA A 243 3.19 0.44 5.01
N GLY A 244 3.60 -0.81 4.80
CA GLY A 244 4.10 -1.68 5.85
C GLY A 244 5.35 -1.13 6.54
N VAL A 245 6.37 -0.66 5.80
CA VAL A 245 7.59 -0.09 6.41
C VAL A 245 7.29 1.21 7.16
N LEU A 246 6.36 2.04 6.66
CA LEU A 246 5.83 3.18 7.42
C LEU A 246 5.22 2.70 8.74
N ALA A 247 4.41 1.63 8.74
CA ALA A 247 3.82 1.10 9.96
C ALA A 247 4.88 0.57 10.96
N LEU A 248 5.96 -0.06 10.50
CA LEU A 248 7.06 -0.46 11.38
C LEU A 248 7.66 0.75 12.11
N LEU A 249 7.91 1.85 11.39
CA LEU A 249 8.50 3.07 11.95
C LEU A 249 7.53 3.85 12.85
N LEU A 250 6.23 3.87 12.54
CA LEU A 250 5.22 4.52 13.39
C LEU A 250 4.90 3.70 14.65
N ALA A 251 5.19 2.38 14.67
CA ALA A 251 5.20 1.57 15.88
C ALA A 251 6.42 1.86 16.78
N CYS A 252 7.58 2.18 16.18
CA CYS A 252 8.74 2.77 16.88
C CYS A 252 8.47 4.19 17.41
N GLY A 253 7.30 4.79 17.15
CA GLY A 253 6.93 6.12 17.66
C GLY A 253 7.51 7.30 16.87
N LEU A 254 8.07 7.07 15.67
CA LEU A 254 8.32 8.17 14.73
C LEU A 254 6.98 8.75 14.25
N ASN A 255 6.93 10.06 13.99
CA ASN A 255 5.81 10.66 13.27
C ASN A 255 5.92 10.41 11.75
N ALA A 256 4.84 10.64 11.01
CA ALA A 256 4.77 10.40 9.56
C ALA A 256 5.90 11.06 8.75
N SER A 257 6.29 12.29 9.09
CA SER A 257 7.36 13.02 8.40
C SER A 257 8.74 12.40 8.69
N GLN A 258 9.02 12.09 9.96
CA GLN A 258 10.23 11.38 10.37
C GLN A 258 10.34 10.00 9.71
N ALA A 259 9.25 9.23 9.69
CA ALA A 259 9.22 7.90 9.08
C ALA A 259 9.47 7.96 7.57
N ARG A 260 8.86 8.92 6.85
CA ARG A 260 9.15 9.15 5.43
C ARG A 260 10.61 9.53 5.21
N GLN A 261 11.11 10.53 5.94
CA GLN A 261 12.49 10.99 5.83
C GLN A 261 13.49 9.85 6.11
N ARG A 262 13.17 8.96 7.06
CA ARG A 262 13.95 7.76 7.35
C ARG A 262 13.99 6.82 6.14
N ILE A 263 12.83 6.42 5.60
CA ILE A 263 12.76 5.54 4.40
C ILE A 263 13.57 6.09 3.23
N LEU A 264 13.46 7.40 2.95
CA LEU A 264 14.19 8.04 1.86
C LEU A 264 15.71 8.09 2.14
N ALA A 265 16.12 8.36 3.38
CA ALA A 265 17.53 8.44 3.75
C ALA A 265 18.22 7.07 3.87
N THR A 266 17.48 5.99 4.12
CA THR A 266 18.00 4.61 4.26
C THR A 266 17.70 3.73 3.05
N ALA A 267 17.16 4.28 1.97
CA ALA A 267 16.91 3.56 0.73
C ALA A 267 18.24 3.05 0.14
N ARG A 268 18.25 1.80 -0.35
CA ARG A 268 19.39 1.23 -1.08
C ARG A 268 19.45 1.82 -2.49
N THR A 269 20.25 2.87 -2.66
CA THR A 269 20.49 3.48 -3.97
C THR A 269 21.38 2.59 -4.84
N SER A 270 20.86 2.16 -5.99
CA SER A 270 21.65 1.46 -7.02
C SER A 270 21.21 1.98 -8.39
N GLY A 271 22.17 2.43 -9.21
CA GLY A 271 21.88 3.11 -10.48
C GLY A 271 21.03 4.38 -10.31
N GLY A 272 21.15 5.08 -9.17
CA GLY A 272 20.29 6.23 -8.82
C GLY A 272 18.87 5.88 -8.38
N THR A 273 18.44 4.63 -8.47
CA THR A 273 17.10 4.18 -8.04
C THR A 273 17.06 4.01 -6.52
N PRO A 274 16.20 4.73 -5.76
CA PRO A 274 16.06 4.54 -4.32
C PRO A 274 15.19 3.31 -4.01
N ARG A 275 15.80 2.22 -3.54
CA ARG A 275 15.10 0.95 -3.29
C ARG A 275 14.76 0.79 -1.80
N LEU A 276 13.50 0.44 -1.50
CA LEU A 276 12.99 0.26 -0.13
C LEU A 276 13.79 -0.79 0.66
N ASP A 277 14.22 -0.42 1.87
CA ASP A 277 14.83 -1.32 2.84
C ASP A 277 14.26 -1.10 4.25
N ALA A 278 13.49 -2.08 4.73
CA ALA A 278 12.83 -2.05 6.02
C ALA A 278 13.83 -2.13 7.17
N ALA A 279 14.81 -3.03 7.07
CA ALA A 279 15.80 -3.26 8.13
C ALA A 279 16.70 -2.04 8.31
N ALA A 280 17.19 -1.45 7.21
CA ALA A 280 17.97 -0.22 7.27
C ALA A 280 17.15 0.98 7.78
N ALA A 281 15.83 1.02 7.49
CA ALA A 281 14.96 2.07 7.98
C ALA A 281 14.75 2.01 9.50
N VAL A 282 14.37 0.84 10.04
CA VAL A 282 14.07 0.70 11.48
C VAL A 282 15.31 0.69 12.38
N HIS A 283 16.44 0.16 11.91
CA HIS A 283 17.67 0.05 12.70
C HIS A 283 18.13 1.42 13.23
N GLY A 284 18.11 1.63 14.55
CA GLY A 284 18.47 2.90 15.17
C GLY A 284 17.44 4.00 14.92
N ALA A 285 16.17 3.64 14.70
CA ALA A 285 15.05 4.56 14.80
C ALA A 285 14.71 4.80 16.29
N GLY A 286 14.00 5.87 16.64
CA GLY A 286 13.62 6.14 18.03
C GLY A 286 12.90 4.94 18.65
N HIS A 287 13.26 4.57 19.89
CA HIS A 287 12.75 3.38 20.59
C HIS A 287 12.96 2.01 19.87
N CYS A 288 13.76 1.99 18.78
CA CYS A 288 14.15 0.88 17.89
C CYS A 288 15.64 1.15 17.45
#